data_AF-A0A7W1N8E9-F1
#
_entry.id   AF-A0A7W1N8E9-F1
#
_cell.length_a   1.000
_cell.length_b   1.000
_cell.length_c   1.000
_cell.angle_alpha   90.00
_cell.angle_beta   90.00
_cell.angle_gamma   90.00
#
_symmetry.space_group_name_H-M   'P 1'
#
loop_
_entity.id
_entity.type
_entity.pdbx_description
1 polymer ?
#
loop_
_entity_poly.entity_id
_entity_poly.type
_entity_poly.pdbx_seq_one_letter_code
_entity_poly.pdbx_strand_id
1 'polypeptide(L)'
;MNDAIDDLEAEPDARRAVIAAYARMEAVLARHGLRRRPSETPVEYLRRVLLGLTERADAVSRLTDLFEQAKFSRHEIDGAMKQDAIGALREIRDDLRGAVA
;
A
#
# COMPACT_ATOMS: atom_id res chain seq x y z
N MET A 1 11.88 7.77 -11.21
CA MET A 1 10.73 7.39 -10.34
C MET A 1 10.78 5.89 -9.97
N ASN A 2 11.98 5.42 -9.64
CA ASN A 2 12.22 4.22 -8.83
C ASN A 2 12.64 4.62 -7.41
N ASP A 3 13.17 5.84 -7.26
CA ASP A 3 13.63 6.45 -6.02
C ASP A 3 12.69 6.22 -4.83
N ALA A 4 11.37 6.37 -5.04
CA ALA A 4 10.40 6.20 -3.95
C ALA A 4 10.22 4.75 -3.46
N ILE A 5 10.52 3.74 -4.30
CA ILE A 5 10.56 2.33 -3.90
C ILE A 5 11.97 1.95 -3.43
N ASP A 6 13.00 2.48 -4.07
CA ASP A 6 14.39 2.27 -3.67
C ASP A 6 14.60 2.75 -2.21
N ASP A 7 13.94 3.85 -1.81
CA ASP A 7 13.88 4.33 -0.42
C ASP A 7 13.26 3.30 0.54
N LEU A 8 12.23 2.58 0.09
CA LEU A 8 11.61 1.52 0.90
C LEU A 8 12.55 0.32 1.00
N GLU A 9 13.23 -0.04 -0.09
CA GLU A 9 14.23 -1.12 -0.08
C GLU A 9 15.41 -0.77 0.84
N ALA A 10 15.84 0.49 0.87
CA ALA A 10 16.92 0.99 1.72
C ALA A 10 16.53 1.16 3.21
N GLU A 11 15.24 1.26 3.55
CA GLU A 11 14.77 1.43 4.93
C GLU A 11 15.04 0.16 5.78
N PRO A 12 15.97 0.18 6.75
CA PRO A 12 16.33 -1.02 7.51
C PRO A 12 15.20 -1.53 8.42
N ASP A 13 14.30 -0.65 8.87
CA ASP A 13 13.17 -1.05 9.71
C ASP A 13 11.99 -1.51 8.83
N ALA A 14 11.74 -2.81 8.85
CA ALA A 14 10.66 -3.41 8.08
C ALA A 14 9.27 -2.85 8.42
N ARG A 15 9.00 -2.55 9.70
CA ARG A 15 7.73 -1.94 10.11
C ARG A 15 7.57 -0.54 9.53
N ARG A 16 8.62 0.28 9.58
CA ARG A 16 8.62 1.61 8.95
C ARG A 16 8.44 1.52 7.45
N ALA A 17 9.11 0.57 6.79
CA ALA A 17 8.96 0.35 5.36
C ALA A 17 7.51 0.00 4.97
N VAL A 18 6.84 -0.90 5.71
CA VAL A 18 5.44 -1.27 5.47
C VAL A 18 4.51 -0.07 5.65
N ILE A 19 4.66 0.70 6.73
CA ILE A 19 3.85 1.90 6.98
C ILE A 19 4.04 2.93 5.86
N ALA A 20 5.29 3.10 5.42
CA ALA A 20 5.64 4.05 4.38
C ALA A 20 5.19 3.60 2.98
N ALA A 21 5.11 2.28 2.73
CA ALA A 21 4.53 1.71 1.51
C ALA A 21 3.03 1.98 1.42
N TYR A 22 2.28 1.79 2.52
CA TYR A 22 0.86 2.09 2.58
C TYR A 22 0.57 3.59 2.36
N ALA A 23 1.33 4.49 2.99
CA ALA A 23 1.20 5.93 2.77
C ALA A 23 1.44 6.31 1.30
N ARG A 24 2.39 5.64 0.62
CA ARG A 24 2.64 5.84 -0.81
C ARG A 24 1.49 5.31 -1.67
N MET A 25 0.88 4.17 -1.31
CA MET A 25 -0.33 3.66 -1.97
C MET A 25 -1.47 4.69 -1.88
N GLU A 26 -1.74 5.24 -0.69
CA GLU A 26 -2.76 6.29 -0.51
C GLU A 26 -2.48 7.52 -1.39
N ALA A 27 -1.21 7.93 -1.49
CA ALA A 27 -0.80 9.05 -2.34
C ALA A 27 -1.03 8.75 -3.84
N VAL A 28 -0.72 7.53 -4.29
CA VAL A 28 -0.98 7.09 -5.66
C VAL A 28 -2.48 7.10 -5.94
N LEU A 29 -3.29 6.43 -5.10
CA LEU A 29 -4.74 6.37 -5.27
C LEU A 29 -5.39 7.77 -5.21
N ALA A 30 -4.89 8.67 -4.37
CA ALA A 30 -5.36 10.05 -4.31
C ALA A 30 -5.17 10.81 -5.63
N ARG A 31 -4.09 10.54 -6.38
CA ARG A 31 -3.85 11.13 -7.71
C ARG A 31 -4.86 10.64 -8.75
N HIS A 32 -5.46 9.47 -8.52
CA HIS A 32 -6.54 8.89 -9.33
C HIS A 32 -7.95 9.18 -8.76
N GLY A 33 -8.08 10.18 -7.87
CA GLY A 33 -9.38 10.58 -7.31
C GLY A 33 -9.89 9.71 -6.16
N LEU A 34 -9.13 8.70 -5.74
CA LEU A 34 -9.50 7.74 -4.69
C LEU A 34 -8.82 8.08 -3.36
N ARG A 35 -8.75 9.36 -3.00
CA ARG A 35 -8.18 9.80 -1.71
C ARG A 35 -8.95 9.21 -0.52
N ARG A 36 -8.23 8.78 0.52
CA ARG A 36 -8.82 8.40 1.82
C ARG A 36 -9.39 9.62 2.54
N ARG A 37 -10.61 9.48 3.09
CA ARG A 37 -11.24 10.52 3.89
C ARG A 37 -10.63 10.53 5.30
N PRO A 38 -10.53 11.71 5.98
CA PRO A 38 -9.92 11.79 7.30
C PRO A 38 -10.55 10.88 8.36
N SER A 39 -11.85 10.62 8.24
CA SER A 39 -12.62 9.77 9.17
C SER A 39 -12.61 8.29 8.81
N GLU A 40 -12.07 7.90 7.64
CA GLU A 40 -12.07 6.50 7.23
C GLU A 40 -10.97 5.72 7.96
N THR A 41 -11.32 4.57 8.50
CA THR A 41 -10.37 3.54 8.90
C THR A 41 -9.70 2.90 7.67
N PRO A 42 -8.56 2.20 7.84
CA PRO A 42 -7.89 1.50 6.73
C PRO A 42 -8.81 0.49 6.02
N VAL A 43 -9.60 -0.27 6.79
CA VAL A 43 -10.57 -1.25 6.25
C VAL A 43 -11.73 -0.58 5.51
N GLU A 44 -12.29 0.52 6.04
CA GLU A 44 -13.34 1.25 5.33
C GLU A 44 -12.82 1.85 4.02
N TYR A 45 -11.59 2.38 4.05
CA TYR A 45 -10.92 2.88 2.87
C TYR A 45 -10.72 1.77 1.83
N LEU A 46 -10.19 0.61 2.25
CA LEU A 46 -10.02 -0.58 1.41
C LEU A 46 -11.34 -0.95 0.72
N ARG A 47 -12.41 -1.17 1.48
CA ARG A 47 -13.72 -1.57 0.91
C ARG A 47 -14.19 -0.59 -0.15
N ARG A 48 -14.06 0.73 0.08
CA ARG A 48 -14.46 1.75 -0.90
C ARG A 48 -13.59 1.73 -2.15
N VAL A 49 -12.28 1.57 -2.01
CA VAL A 49 -11.34 1.49 -3.12
C VAL A 49 -11.61 0.24 -3.98
N LEU A 50 -11.87 -0.91 -3.34
CA LEU A 50 -12.16 -2.17 -4.03
C LEU A 50 -13.44 -2.11 -4.87
N LEU A 51 -14.49 -1.42 -4.41
CA LEU A 51 -15.71 -1.21 -5.20
C LEU A 51 -15.46 -0.45 -6.51
N GLY A 52 -14.39 0.36 -6.58
CA GLY A 52 -14.00 1.08 -7.78
C GLY A 52 -12.91 0.39 -8.62
N LEU A 53 -12.29 -0.69 -8.11
CA LEU A 53 -11.09 -1.29 -8.69
C LEU A 53 -11.13 -2.83 -8.58
N THR A 54 -11.97 -3.48 -9.39
CA THR A 54 -12.19 -4.94 -9.34
C THR A 54 -10.94 -5.78 -9.66
N GLU A 55 -10.04 -5.32 -10.54
CA GLU A 55 -8.82 -6.07 -10.91
C GLU A 55 -7.65 -5.87 -9.93
N ARG A 56 -7.76 -4.93 -8.98
CA ARG A 56 -6.64 -4.52 -8.11
C ARG A 56 -6.81 -5.03 -6.68
N ALA A 57 -7.76 -5.93 -6.46
CA ALA A 57 -8.28 -6.21 -5.13
C ALA A 57 -7.29 -6.91 -4.22
N ASP A 58 -6.52 -7.85 -4.77
CA ASP A 58 -5.62 -8.67 -3.96
C ASP A 58 -4.41 -7.85 -3.47
N ALA A 59 -3.76 -7.07 -4.33
CA ALA A 59 -2.61 -6.26 -3.94
C ALA A 59 -2.96 -5.17 -2.90
N VAL A 60 -4.10 -4.48 -3.08
CA VAL A 60 -4.56 -3.45 -2.13
C VAL A 60 -4.94 -4.08 -0.79
N SER A 61 -5.57 -5.26 -0.80
CA SER A 61 -5.91 -5.99 0.43
C SER A 61 -4.64 -6.43 1.17
N ARG A 62 -3.69 -7.09 0.48
CA ARG A 62 -2.41 -7.53 1.07
C ARG A 62 -1.66 -6.38 1.74
N LEU A 63 -1.53 -5.24 1.06
CA LEU A 63 -0.84 -4.07 1.63
C LEU A 63 -1.59 -3.45 2.81
N THR A 64 -2.93 -3.48 2.80
CA THR A 64 -3.74 -3.00 3.93
C THR A 64 -3.58 -3.89 5.15
N ASP A 65 -3.59 -5.20 4.99
CA ASP A 65 -3.42 -6.16 6.10
C ASP A 65 -2.04 -6.03 6.75
N LEU A 66 -0.98 -5.91 5.94
CA LEU A 66 0.39 -5.67 6.44
C LEU A 66 0.48 -4.34 7.18
N PHE A 67 -0.17 -3.29 6.68
CA PHE A 67 -0.22 -2.00 7.35
C PHE A 67 -0.90 -2.05 8.71
N GLU A 68 -2.03 -2.74 8.83
CA GLU A 68 -2.73 -2.87 10.12
C GLU A 68 -1.87 -3.62 11.14
N GLN A 69 -1.21 -4.70 10.72
CA GLN A 69 -0.25 -5.42 11.57
C GLN A 69 0.92 -4.51 11.99
N ALA A 70 1.50 -3.77 11.04
CA ALA A 70 2.63 -2.88 11.31
C ALA A 70 2.26 -1.70 12.22
N LYS A 71 1.03 -1.16 12.10
CA LYS A 71 0.62 0.05 12.82
C LYS A 71 -0.05 -0.22 14.16
N PHE A 72 -0.82 -1.29 14.27
CA PHE A 72 -1.69 -1.53 15.43
C PHE A 72 -1.30 -2.79 16.23
N SER A 73 -0.46 -3.67 15.69
CA SER A 73 0.00 -4.85 16.41
C SER A 73 1.45 -4.73 16.91
N ARG A 74 1.74 -5.49 17.98
CA ARG A 74 3.10 -5.75 18.48
C ARG A 74 3.78 -6.94 17.77
N HIS A 75 3.09 -7.63 16.87
CA HIS A 75 3.67 -8.72 16.06
C HIS A 75 4.93 -8.22 15.35
N GLU A 76 5.94 -9.09 15.28
CA GLU A 76 7.15 -8.79 14.52
C GLU A 76 6.79 -8.56 13.05
N ILE A 77 7.38 -7.51 12.47
CA ILE A 77 7.33 -7.26 11.03
C ILE A 77 8.74 -7.51 10.53
N ASP A 78 8.89 -8.52 9.68
CA ASP A 78 10.19 -8.99 9.21
C ASP A 78 10.50 -8.51 7.78
N GLY A 79 11.67 -8.91 7.29
CA GLY A 79 12.13 -8.56 5.95
C GLY A 79 11.23 -9.11 4.83
N ALA A 80 10.59 -10.27 5.02
CA ALA A 80 9.69 -10.85 4.02
C ALA A 80 8.41 -10.02 3.91
N MET A 81 7.80 -9.65 5.05
CA MET A 81 6.65 -8.75 5.09
C MET A 81 6.94 -7.39 4.45
N LYS A 82 8.16 -6.87 4.64
CA LYS A 82 8.61 -5.66 3.95
C LYS A 82 8.63 -5.85 2.43
N GLN A 83 9.19 -6.96 1.93
CA GLN A 83 9.24 -7.24 0.50
C GLN A 83 7.84 -7.41 -0.09
N ASP A 84 6.94 -8.08 0.62
CA ASP A 84 5.55 -8.25 0.22
C ASP A 84 4.81 -6.91 0.10
N ALA A 85 5.01 -6.01 1.06
CA ALA A 85 4.45 -4.66 1.00
C ALA A 85 4.97 -3.84 -0.19
N ILE A 86 6.27 -3.95 -0.48
CA ILE A 86 6.89 -3.29 -1.64
C ILE A 86 6.36 -3.89 -2.95
N GLY A 87 6.23 -5.22 -3.04
CA GLY A 87 5.68 -5.94 -4.18
C GLY A 87 4.24 -5.52 -4.46
N ALA A 88 3.39 -5.51 -3.44
CA ALA A 88 2.00 -5.05 -3.57
C ALA A 88 1.92 -3.60 -4.06
N LEU A 89 2.77 -2.69 -3.55
CA LEU A 89 2.83 -1.31 -4.05
C LEU A 89 3.28 -1.23 -5.51
N ARG A 90 4.21 -2.08 -5.96
CA ARG A 90 4.64 -2.17 -7.37
C ARG A 90 3.47 -2.57 -8.26
N GLU A 91 2.79 -3.67 -7.92
CA GLU A 91 1.61 -4.16 -8.65
C GLU A 91 0.56 -3.05 -8.81
N ILE A 92 0.19 -2.39 -7.70
CA ILE A 92 -0.80 -1.29 -7.72
C ILE A 92 -0.36 -0.15 -8.65
N ARG A 93 0.93 0.22 -8.62
CA ARG A 93 1.47 1.29 -9.46
C ARG A 93 1.46 0.93 -10.94
N ASP A 94 1.82 -0.31 -11.27
CA ASP A 94 1.92 -0.75 -12.65
C ASP A 94 0.53 -0.94 -13.27
N ASP A 95 -0.44 -1.47 -12.52
CA ASP A 95 -1.85 -1.56 -12.94
C ASP A 95 -2.49 -0.20 -13.19
N LEU A 96 -2.13 0.82 -12.40
CA LEU A 96 -2.64 2.18 -12.57
C LEU A 96 -1.96 2.93 -13.73
N ARG A 97 -0.74 2.53 -14.12
CA ARG A 97 -0.09 3.03 -15.35
C ARG A 97 -0.69 2.36 -16.58
N GLY A 98 -0.93 1.06 -16.53
CA GLY A 98 -1.50 0.28 -17.64
C GLY A 98 -2.94 0.68 -17.98
N ALA A 99 -3.74 1.10 -17.01
CA ALA A 99 -5.13 1.52 -17.24
C ALA A 99 -5.29 2.95 -17.80
N VAL A 100 -4.20 3.71 -17.92
CA VAL A 100 -4.19 5.08 -18.48
C VAL A 100 -3.62 5.10 -19.90
N ALA A 101 -3.12 3.96 -20.40
CA ALA A 101 -2.63 3.77 -21.77
C ALA A 101 -3.75 3.26 -22.68
#